data_AF-A0A820IVX7-F1
#
_entry.id   AF-A0A820IVX7-F1
#
_cell.length_a   1.000
_cell.length_b   1.000
_cell.length_c   1.000
_cell.angle_alpha   90.00
_cell.angle_beta   90.00
_cell.angle_gamma   90.00
#
_symmetry.space_group_name_H-M   'P 1'
#
loop_
_entity.id
_entity.type
_entity.pdbx_description
1 polymer ?
#
loop_
_entity_poly.entity_id
_entity_poly.type
_entity_poly.pdbx_seq_one_letter_code
_entity_poly.pdbx_strand_id
1 'polypeptide(L)'
;MPQYLSADKEKELIETAAILTAKGKGLLAADESTASMLKRFQSIALENNEENRRLYRQILLTGSKELSNYISGVIFFHETFYQYDNNGKPFREILKERGIIPGIKVDKGLVPLAGTNGENTTQGLDNLSERCAQYYRDGARFAKWRMHFNFLLTLRKEESFVCLGCALKIGDGLPSELCIHETSNVLARYASICQQNGIVPIVEPEVLSEGDHDLETCQHVTEKVLAATYKALSEYHVFLEGILLKPNMVTAGFDCKRKYKPEDTARATVTALQRTIPPAVPGICFLSGGQSEEEASINLNAINQYPGKKPWTLTFSYGRALQASVLAAWAGKSENILAAQNQLLKRAQAHGAAAKGEYKGGANGTVDGQSLFEANRNY
;
A
#
# COMPACT_ATOMS: atom_id res chain seq x y z
N MET A 1 -25.96 -19.83 13.63
CA MET A 1 -24.53 -20.16 13.48
C MET A 1 -23.88 -19.06 12.66
N PRO A 2 -22.62 -18.68 12.91
CA PRO A 2 -21.91 -17.72 12.06
C PRO A 2 -21.96 -18.20 10.61
N GLN A 3 -22.23 -17.28 9.67
CA GLN A 3 -22.22 -17.61 8.24
C GLN A 3 -20.76 -17.65 7.76
N TYR A 4 -20.17 -18.83 7.84
CA TYR A 4 -18.84 -19.09 7.29
C TYR A 4 -18.87 -19.05 5.75
N LEU A 5 -17.71 -18.80 5.14
CA LEU A 5 -17.55 -18.85 3.70
C LEU A 5 -17.85 -20.27 3.19
N SER A 6 -18.38 -20.39 1.98
CA SER A 6 -18.49 -21.71 1.33
C SER A 6 -17.11 -22.18 0.89
N ALA A 7 -16.91 -23.50 0.80
CA ALA A 7 -15.64 -24.08 0.35
C ALA A 7 -15.20 -23.56 -1.03
N ASP A 8 -16.15 -23.34 -1.95
CA ASP A 8 -15.87 -22.75 -3.27
C ASP A 8 -15.32 -21.33 -3.17
N LYS A 9 -15.85 -20.54 -2.23
CA LYS A 9 -15.43 -19.15 -2.00
C LYS A 9 -14.09 -19.08 -1.30
N GLU A 10 -13.83 -19.96 -0.32
CA GLU A 10 -12.51 -20.11 0.28
C GLU A 10 -11.45 -20.46 -0.76
N LYS A 11 -11.76 -21.42 -1.64
CA LYS A 11 -10.88 -21.82 -2.74
C LYS A 11 -10.57 -20.66 -3.68
N GLU A 12 -11.58 -19.90 -4.12
CA GLU A 12 -11.38 -18.75 -5.00
C GLU A 12 -10.49 -17.68 -4.37
N LEU A 13 -10.70 -17.38 -3.08
CA LEU A 13 -9.89 -16.40 -2.35
C LEU A 13 -8.43 -16.88 -2.20
N ILE A 14 -8.21 -18.16 -1.90
CA ILE A 14 -6.86 -18.76 -1.83
C ILE A 14 -6.15 -18.65 -3.18
N GLU A 15 -6.80 -19.06 -4.26
CA GLU A 15 -6.22 -19.05 -5.61
C GLU A 15 -5.85 -17.62 -6.03
N THR A 16 -6.74 -16.66 -5.76
CA THR A 16 -6.49 -15.25 -6.03
C THR A 16 -5.32 -14.72 -5.22
N ALA A 17 -5.28 -14.97 -3.91
CA ALA A 17 -4.20 -14.51 -3.05
C ALA A 17 -2.84 -15.12 -3.45
N ALA A 18 -2.81 -16.40 -3.80
CA ALA A 18 -1.61 -17.09 -4.28
C ALA A 18 -1.05 -16.47 -5.57
N ILE A 19 -1.92 -16.10 -6.53
CA ILE A 19 -1.48 -15.42 -7.76
C ILE A 19 -0.93 -14.02 -7.44
N LEU A 20 -1.61 -13.26 -6.57
CA LEU A 20 -1.17 -11.92 -6.16
C LEU A 20 0.20 -11.95 -5.47
N THR A 21 0.54 -13.05 -4.79
CA THR A 21 1.82 -13.23 -4.08
C THR A 21 2.76 -14.20 -4.79
N ALA A 22 2.64 -14.35 -6.11
CA ALA A 22 3.58 -15.19 -6.87
C ALA A 22 5.03 -14.70 -6.69
N LYS A 23 5.97 -15.63 -6.52
CA LYS A 23 7.38 -15.31 -6.25
C LYS A 23 7.96 -14.38 -7.31
N GLY A 24 8.55 -13.26 -6.86
CA GLY A 24 9.14 -12.26 -7.74
C GLY A 24 8.15 -11.31 -8.41
N LYS A 25 6.86 -11.40 -8.05
CA LYS A 25 5.84 -10.44 -8.46
C LYS A 25 5.34 -9.65 -7.26
N GLY A 26 4.83 -8.45 -7.52
CA GLY A 26 4.15 -7.62 -6.54
C GLY A 26 3.01 -6.83 -7.17
N LEU A 27 2.51 -5.84 -6.43
CA LEU A 27 1.35 -5.04 -6.82
C LEU A 27 1.76 -3.62 -7.20
N LEU A 28 1.19 -3.12 -8.29
CA LEU A 28 1.23 -1.70 -8.64
C LEU A 28 0.02 -1.00 -8.01
N ALA A 29 0.27 -0.09 -7.06
CA ALA A 29 -0.78 0.72 -6.45
C ALA A 29 -1.00 1.99 -7.29
N ALA A 30 -1.99 1.95 -8.19
CA ALA A 30 -2.41 3.05 -9.07
C ALA A 30 -3.79 3.60 -8.65
N ASP A 31 -4.04 3.60 -7.34
CA ASP A 31 -5.31 3.91 -6.69
C ASP A 31 -5.35 5.30 -6.05
N GLU A 32 -4.49 6.21 -6.53
CA GLU A 32 -4.50 7.60 -6.11
C GLU A 32 -5.88 8.24 -6.40
N SER A 33 -6.47 8.87 -5.37
CA SER A 33 -7.69 9.67 -5.51
C SER A 33 -7.45 10.87 -6.42
N THR A 34 -8.52 11.53 -6.87
CA THR A 34 -8.41 12.81 -7.59
C THR A 34 -7.58 13.84 -6.81
N ALA A 35 -7.76 13.92 -5.49
CA ALA A 35 -6.98 14.79 -4.62
C ALA A 35 -5.50 14.35 -4.50
N SER A 36 -5.25 13.04 -4.42
CA SER A 36 -3.88 12.49 -4.40
C SER A 36 -3.14 12.77 -5.72
N MET A 37 -3.84 12.68 -6.86
CA MET A 37 -3.27 12.95 -8.18
C MET A 37 -2.93 14.43 -8.39
N LEU A 38 -3.65 15.36 -7.73
CA LEU A 38 -3.34 16.78 -7.78
C LEU A 38 -1.89 17.05 -7.37
N LYS A 39 -1.48 16.52 -6.21
CA LYS A 39 -0.12 16.69 -5.69
C LYS A 39 0.94 16.12 -6.64
N ARG A 40 0.64 14.98 -7.26
CA ARG A 40 1.54 14.35 -8.24
C ARG A 40 1.70 15.20 -9.49
N PHE A 41 0.61 15.64 -10.10
CA PHE A 41 0.67 16.42 -11.32
C PHE A 41 1.23 17.83 -11.11
N GLN A 42 1.02 18.44 -9.93
CA GLN A 42 1.68 19.69 -9.56
C GLN A 42 3.21 19.58 -9.62
N SER A 43 3.79 18.43 -9.25
CA SER A 43 5.25 18.23 -9.31
C SER A 43 5.86 18.28 -10.72
N ILE A 44 5.03 18.09 -11.75
CA ILE A 44 5.41 18.19 -13.17
C ILE A 44 4.70 19.33 -13.89
N ALA A 45 4.11 20.27 -13.14
CA ALA A 45 3.33 21.39 -13.65
C ALA A 45 2.20 21.00 -14.64
N LEU A 46 1.58 19.84 -14.43
CA LEU A 46 0.47 19.34 -15.25
C LEU A 46 -0.88 19.61 -14.57
N GLU A 47 -1.89 19.95 -15.37
CA GLU A 47 -3.25 20.14 -14.86
C GLU A 47 -3.88 18.81 -14.42
N ASN A 48 -4.59 18.81 -13.29
CA ASN A 48 -5.34 17.66 -12.80
C ASN A 48 -6.77 17.59 -13.33
N ASN A 49 -6.89 17.30 -14.63
CA ASN A 49 -8.16 16.97 -15.28
C ASN A 49 -8.30 15.45 -15.49
N GLU A 50 -9.52 14.99 -15.81
CA GLU A 50 -9.83 13.56 -15.99
C GLU A 50 -8.99 12.92 -17.10
N GLU A 51 -8.81 13.62 -18.22
CA GLU A 51 -8.06 13.11 -19.36
C GLU A 51 -6.59 12.88 -19.03
N ASN A 52 -5.94 13.80 -18.32
CA ASN A 52 -4.56 13.63 -17.88
C ASN A 52 -4.41 12.45 -16.89
N ARG A 53 -5.39 12.24 -16.01
CA ARG A 53 -5.42 11.07 -15.12
C ARG A 53 -5.57 9.78 -15.93
N ARG A 54 -6.51 9.76 -16.89
CA ARG A 54 -6.74 8.63 -17.80
C ARG A 54 -5.50 8.30 -18.63
N LEU A 55 -4.87 9.29 -19.26
CA LEU A 55 -3.64 9.14 -20.04
C LEU A 55 -2.50 8.60 -19.18
N TYR A 56 -2.29 9.16 -17.99
CA TYR A 56 -1.26 8.66 -17.09
C TYR A 56 -1.49 7.18 -16.71
N ARG A 57 -2.73 6.79 -16.44
CA ARG A 57 -3.08 5.37 -16.20
C ARG A 57 -2.87 4.52 -17.45
N GLN A 58 -3.25 4.99 -18.63
CA GLN A 58 -2.99 4.30 -19.87
C GLN A 58 -1.49 4.05 -20.08
N ILE A 59 -0.63 5.01 -19.74
CA ILE A 59 0.84 4.85 -19.81
C ILE A 59 1.28 3.66 -18.94
N LEU A 60 0.82 3.61 -17.68
CA LEU A 60 1.16 2.53 -16.75
C LEU A 60 0.70 1.15 -17.24
N LEU A 61 -0.45 1.09 -17.90
CA LEU A 61 -1.15 -0.16 -18.20
C LEU A 61 -0.88 -0.71 -19.61
N THR A 62 -0.47 0.15 -20.55
CA THR A 62 -0.31 -0.22 -21.96
C THR A 62 1.14 -0.42 -22.41
N GLY A 63 2.11 -0.28 -21.50
CA GLY A 63 3.54 -0.54 -21.78
C GLY A 63 3.86 -2.01 -22.11
N SER A 64 5.13 -2.40 -21.99
CA SER A 64 5.61 -3.75 -22.32
C SER A 64 4.77 -4.86 -21.66
N LYS A 65 4.47 -5.93 -22.42
CA LYS A 65 3.80 -7.14 -21.90
C LYS A 65 4.63 -7.85 -20.82
N GLU A 66 5.94 -7.64 -20.82
CA GLU A 66 6.86 -8.16 -19.80
C GLU A 66 6.57 -7.64 -18.39
N LEU A 67 5.80 -6.55 -18.25
CA LEU A 67 5.37 -6.05 -16.95
C LEU A 67 4.66 -7.15 -16.12
N SER A 68 3.91 -8.03 -16.78
CA SER A 68 3.21 -9.17 -16.15
C SER A 68 4.14 -10.20 -15.50
N ASN A 69 5.44 -10.19 -15.82
CA ASN A 69 6.45 -11.03 -15.17
C ASN A 69 6.77 -10.54 -13.75
N TYR A 70 6.45 -9.29 -13.43
CA TYR A 70 6.83 -8.63 -12.19
C TYR A 70 5.63 -8.04 -11.43
N ILE A 71 4.51 -7.80 -12.11
CA ILE A 71 3.28 -7.29 -11.51
C ILE A 71 2.21 -8.37 -11.60
N SER A 72 1.69 -8.79 -10.45
CA SER A 72 0.60 -9.78 -10.34
C SER A 72 -0.78 -9.11 -10.25
N GLY A 73 -0.85 -7.88 -9.74
CA GLY A 73 -2.09 -7.13 -9.65
C GLY A 73 -1.90 -5.61 -9.66
N VAL A 74 -2.94 -4.89 -10.04
CA VAL A 74 -2.98 -3.42 -10.01
C VAL A 74 -4.17 -2.96 -9.17
N ILE A 75 -3.91 -2.05 -8.24
CA ILE A 75 -4.96 -1.42 -7.44
C ILE A 75 -5.43 -0.17 -8.17
N PHE A 76 -6.73 -0.07 -8.42
CA PHE A 76 -7.34 1.11 -9.05
C PHE A 76 -8.11 1.97 -8.06
N PHE A 77 -8.25 3.24 -8.42
CA PHE A 77 -9.29 4.11 -7.89
C PHE A 77 -10.57 3.90 -8.70
N HIS A 78 -11.73 4.24 -8.12
CA HIS A 78 -13.04 4.05 -8.76
C HIS A 78 -13.11 4.65 -10.17
N GLU A 79 -12.63 5.89 -10.35
CA GLU A 79 -12.58 6.55 -11.66
C GLU A 79 -11.81 5.71 -12.68
N THR A 80 -10.58 5.29 -12.35
CA THR A 80 -9.74 4.49 -13.25
C THR A 80 -10.32 3.11 -13.57
N PHE A 81 -11.02 2.49 -12.62
CA PHE A 81 -11.60 1.17 -12.79
C PHE A 81 -12.62 1.12 -13.96
N TYR A 82 -13.28 2.25 -14.24
CA TYR A 82 -14.25 2.40 -15.32
C TYR A 82 -13.74 3.24 -16.50
N GLN A 83 -12.46 3.60 -16.52
CA GLN A 83 -11.83 4.28 -17.64
C GLN A 83 -11.41 3.31 -18.76
N TYR A 84 -11.16 3.91 -19.93
CA TYR A 84 -10.84 3.24 -21.18
C TYR A 84 -9.52 3.77 -21.75
N ASP A 85 -8.83 2.94 -22.54
CA ASP A 85 -7.74 3.41 -23.38
C ASP A 85 -8.24 4.18 -24.61
N ASN A 86 -7.31 4.71 -25.41
CA ASN A 86 -7.63 5.42 -26.65
C ASN A 86 -8.36 4.56 -27.70
N ASN A 87 -8.35 3.23 -27.56
CA ASN A 87 -9.02 2.30 -28.47
C ASN A 87 -10.41 1.88 -27.94
N GLY A 88 -10.90 2.52 -26.86
CA GLY A 88 -12.19 2.19 -26.26
C GLY A 88 -12.17 0.91 -25.43
N LYS A 89 -11.01 0.39 -25.05
CA LYS A 89 -10.88 -0.82 -24.26
C LYS A 89 -10.82 -0.51 -22.77
N PRO A 90 -11.66 -1.14 -21.93
CA PRO A 90 -11.60 -0.93 -20.48
C PRO A 90 -10.24 -1.33 -19.90
N PHE A 91 -9.69 -0.51 -19.00
CA PHE A 91 -8.39 -0.79 -18.37
C PHE A 91 -8.33 -2.14 -17.66
N ARG A 92 -9.43 -2.54 -17.00
CA ARG A 92 -9.54 -3.85 -16.33
C ARG A 92 -9.42 -5.04 -17.29
N GLU A 93 -9.91 -4.91 -18.53
CA GLU A 93 -9.78 -5.96 -19.55
C GLU A 93 -8.36 -6.02 -20.12
N ILE A 94 -7.68 -4.87 -20.24
CA ILE A 94 -6.25 -4.83 -20.63
C ILE A 94 -5.40 -5.61 -19.61
N LEU A 95 -5.67 -5.46 -18.31
CA LEU A 95 -4.97 -6.21 -17.28
C LEU A 95 -5.26 -7.70 -17.33
N LYS A 96 -6.54 -8.07 -17.49
CA LYS A 96 -6.97 -9.47 -17.59
C LYS A 96 -6.27 -10.21 -18.72
N GLU A 97 -6.16 -9.59 -19.90
CA GLU A 97 -5.43 -10.16 -21.05
C GLU A 97 -3.93 -10.32 -20.83
N ARG A 98 -3.37 -9.51 -19.93
CA ARG A 98 -1.96 -9.58 -19.53
C ARG A 98 -1.74 -10.53 -18.36
N GLY A 99 -2.77 -11.21 -17.85
CA GLY A 99 -2.69 -12.05 -16.67
C GLY A 99 -2.39 -11.27 -15.38
N ILE A 100 -2.77 -9.99 -15.33
CA ILE A 100 -2.64 -9.12 -14.16
C ILE A 100 -4.03 -8.94 -13.55
N ILE A 101 -4.15 -9.18 -12.25
CA ILE A 101 -5.44 -9.12 -11.57
C ILE A 101 -5.81 -7.66 -11.29
N PRO A 102 -7.02 -7.18 -11.65
CA PRO A 102 -7.49 -5.87 -11.25
C PRO A 102 -8.01 -5.90 -9.81
N GLY A 103 -7.64 -4.88 -9.04
CA GLY A 103 -8.15 -4.64 -7.70
C GLY A 103 -8.64 -3.21 -7.53
N ILE A 104 -9.32 -2.95 -6.41
CA ILE A 104 -10.05 -1.71 -6.21
C ILE A 104 -9.85 -1.14 -4.79
N LYS A 105 -9.53 0.15 -4.69
CA LYS A 105 -9.58 0.87 -3.43
C LYS A 105 -11.04 1.14 -3.05
N VAL A 106 -11.45 0.69 -1.86
CA VAL A 106 -12.86 0.76 -1.43
C VAL A 106 -13.10 1.66 -0.24
N ASP A 107 -12.06 2.04 0.51
CA ASP A 107 -12.17 3.06 1.55
C ASP A 107 -12.57 4.43 0.98
N LYS A 108 -13.19 5.26 1.81
CA LYS A 108 -13.63 6.63 1.48
C LYS A 108 -12.79 7.69 2.22
N GLY A 109 -11.54 7.36 2.55
CA GLY A 109 -10.60 8.27 3.19
C GLY A 109 -10.75 8.38 4.70
N LEU A 110 -9.86 9.17 5.29
CA LEU A 110 -9.68 9.33 6.72
C LEU A 110 -10.65 10.37 7.29
N VAL A 111 -11.06 10.15 8.53
CA VAL A 111 -11.83 11.09 9.33
C VAL A 111 -11.24 11.22 10.74
N PRO A 112 -11.23 12.43 11.33
CA PRO A 112 -10.68 12.63 12.67
C PRO A 112 -11.39 11.78 13.73
N LEU A 113 -10.62 11.20 14.64
CA LEU A 113 -11.14 10.50 15.81
C LEU A 113 -11.32 11.50 16.96
N ALA A 114 -12.57 11.85 17.26
CA ALA A 114 -12.89 12.84 18.29
C ALA A 114 -12.33 12.43 19.67
N GLY A 115 -11.78 13.39 20.41
CA GLY A 115 -11.18 13.15 21.73
C GLY A 115 -9.76 12.58 21.69
N THR A 116 -9.16 12.40 20.51
CA THR A 116 -7.75 12.03 20.35
C THR A 116 -6.88 13.21 19.95
N ASN A 117 -5.56 13.04 20.05
CA ASN A 117 -4.59 14.03 19.59
C ASN A 117 -4.37 13.93 18.07
N GLY A 118 -5.43 14.21 17.32
CA GLY A 118 -5.45 14.23 15.85
C GLY A 118 -5.08 12.89 15.19
N GLU A 119 -5.53 11.81 15.83
CA GLU A 119 -5.61 10.50 15.20
C GLU A 119 -6.84 10.44 14.30
N ASN A 120 -6.84 9.48 13.39
CA ASN A 120 -7.92 9.29 12.44
C ASN A 120 -8.43 7.84 12.49
N THR A 121 -9.66 7.65 12.03
CA THR A 121 -10.15 6.35 11.53
C THR A 121 -10.46 6.51 10.03
N THR A 122 -10.85 5.43 9.35
CA THR A 122 -11.22 5.47 7.93
C THR A 122 -12.69 5.11 7.77
N GLN A 123 -13.37 5.85 6.90
CA GLN A 123 -14.78 5.62 6.56
C GLN A 123 -14.95 4.80 5.28
N GLY A 124 -16.15 4.29 5.04
CA GLY A 124 -16.52 3.64 3.78
C GLY A 124 -17.23 2.29 3.88
N LEU A 125 -17.58 1.84 5.10
CA LEU A 125 -18.27 0.57 5.33
C LEU A 125 -19.73 0.61 4.87
N ASP A 126 -20.34 1.80 4.89
CA ASP A 126 -21.70 2.00 4.40
C ASP A 126 -21.81 1.60 2.93
N ASN A 127 -22.71 0.65 2.66
CA ASN A 127 -22.95 0.02 1.37
C ASN A 127 -21.72 -0.67 0.76
N LEU A 128 -20.76 -1.08 1.59
CA LEU A 128 -19.53 -1.73 1.11
C LEU A 128 -19.83 -3.09 0.47
N SER A 129 -20.79 -3.85 0.99
CA SER A 129 -21.15 -5.17 0.46
C SER A 129 -21.65 -5.06 -0.99
N GLU A 130 -22.59 -4.14 -1.23
CA GLU A 130 -23.17 -3.86 -2.54
C GLU A 130 -22.09 -3.37 -3.53
N ARG A 131 -21.19 -2.50 -3.06
CA ARG A 131 -20.04 -2.04 -3.85
C ARG A 131 -19.10 -3.19 -4.20
N CYS A 132 -18.76 -4.06 -3.24
CA CYS A 132 -17.92 -5.23 -3.49
C CYS A 132 -18.58 -6.19 -4.49
N ALA A 133 -19.87 -6.48 -4.35
CA ALA A 133 -20.62 -7.30 -5.31
C ALA A 133 -20.61 -6.70 -6.72
N GLN A 134 -20.73 -5.38 -6.84
CA GLN A 134 -20.63 -4.68 -8.13
C GLN A 134 -19.21 -4.78 -8.71
N TYR A 135 -18.18 -4.45 -7.92
CA TYR A 135 -16.79 -4.52 -8.39
C TYR A 135 -16.37 -5.94 -8.77
N TYR A 136 -16.83 -6.96 -8.05
CA TYR A 136 -16.58 -8.36 -8.39
C TYR A 136 -17.16 -8.71 -9.75
N ARG A 137 -18.44 -8.34 -10.00
CA ARG A 137 -19.11 -8.50 -11.30
C ARG A 137 -18.38 -7.77 -12.42
N ASP A 138 -17.85 -6.59 -12.12
CA ASP A 138 -17.14 -5.76 -13.09
C ASP A 138 -15.68 -6.21 -13.32
N GLY A 139 -15.18 -7.18 -12.54
CA GLY A 139 -13.92 -7.88 -12.78
C GLY A 139 -12.88 -7.78 -11.67
N ALA A 140 -13.10 -6.99 -10.62
CA ALA A 140 -12.16 -6.91 -9.49
C ALA A 140 -12.10 -8.26 -8.75
N ARG A 141 -10.92 -8.63 -8.26
CA ARG A 141 -10.75 -9.85 -7.43
C ARG A 141 -10.09 -9.59 -6.08
N PHE A 142 -9.56 -8.40 -5.88
CA PHE A 142 -9.06 -7.97 -4.58
C PHE A 142 -9.39 -6.50 -4.33
N ALA A 143 -9.42 -6.12 -3.06
CA ALA A 143 -9.67 -4.75 -2.65
C ALA A 143 -8.55 -4.24 -1.75
N LYS A 144 -8.51 -2.94 -1.57
CA LYS A 144 -7.59 -2.28 -0.64
C LYS A 144 -8.36 -1.33 0.26
N TRP A 145 -8.03 -1.34 1.55
CA TRP A 145 -8.51 -0.38 2.53
C TRP A 145 -7.34 0.17 3.34
N ARG A 146 -7.07 1.47 3.20
CA ARG A 146 -5.95 2.12 3.90
C ARG A 146 -6.37 2.69 5.25
N MET A 147 -5.52 2.46 6.24
CA MET A 147 -5.60 3.07 7.58
C MET A 147 -4.31 3.75 7.95
N HIS A 148 -4.38 4.85 8.71
CA HIS A 148 -3.22 5.58 9.21
C HIS A 148 -3.15 5.53 10.73
N PHE A 149 -1.99 5.13 11.22
CA PHE A 149 -1.57 5.36 12.60
C PHE A 149 -0.54 6.50 12.60
N ASN A 150 -0.95 7.64 13.16
CA ASN A 150 -0.10 8.81 13.27
C ASN A 150 0.87 8.65 14.43
N PHE A 151 2.11 9.10 14.23
CA PHE A 151 3.11 9.19 15.29
C PHE A 151 3.27 10.58 15.89
N LEU A 152 2.79 11.61 15.20
CA LEU A 152 2.75 12.99 15.66
C LEU A 152 1.95 13.82 14.67
N LEU A 153 1.21 14.80 15.19
CA LEU A 153 0.91 15.97 14.38
C LEU A 153 2.01 17.01 14.57
N THR A 154 2.59 17.42 13.44
CA THR A 154 3.09 18.79 13.32
C THR A 154 1.88 19.70 13.48
N LEU A 155 1.83 20.45 14.59
CA LEU A 155 0.80 21.46 14.83
C LEU A 155 0.68 22.36 13.59
N ARG A 156 -0.57 22.60 13.14
CA ARG A 156 -0.88 23.67 12.20
C ARG A 156 -0.32 24.97 12.79
N LYS A 157 0.71 25.53 12.17
CA LYS A 157 0.99 26.98 12.30
C LYS A 157 -0.05 27.69 11.45
N GLU A 158 -1.24 27.88 11.98
CA GLU A 158 -2.10 29.02 11.68
C GLU A 158 -3.39 28.94 12.49
N GLU A 159 -3.67 30.06 13.16
CA GLU A 159 -4.85 30.39 13.97
C GLU A 159 -4.86 29.90 15.43
N SER A 160 -4.10 30.63 16.24
CA SER A 160 -4.58 31.27 17.48
C SER A 160 -5.44 30.45 18.44
N PHE A 161 -4.89 29.37 18.99
CA PHE A 161 -4.93 29.13 20.44
C PHE A 161 -3.68 28.36 20.81
N VAL A 162 -2.76 29.09 21.44
CA VAL A 162 -1.43 28.65 21.81
C VAL A 162 -1.53 27.66 22.97
N CYS A 163 -1.17 26.39 22.75
CA CYS A 163 -0.50 25.61 23.78
C CYS A 163 1.01 25.72 23.48
N LEU A 164 1.64 26.70 24.13
CA LEU A 164 3.06 27.00 24.00
C LEU A 164 3.86 25.84 24.61
N GLY A 165 4.52 25.03 23.79
CA GLY A 165 5.67 24.24 24.25
C GLY A 165 5.53 22.73 24.49
N CYS A 166 4.72 22.00 23.73
CA CYS A 166 4.78 20.53 23.73
C CYS A 166 4.96 19.97 22.29
N ALA A 167 6.20 19.78 21.87
CA ALA A 167 6.52 18.93 20.73
C ALA A 167 6.44 17.48 21.21
N LEU A 168 5.26 16.87 21.09
CA LEU A 168 5.00 15.56 21.68
C LEU A 168 5.50 14.43 20.78
N LYS A 169 6.66 13.84 21.08
CA LYS A 169 7.35 12.78 20.33
C LYS A 169 6.59 11.45 20.39
N ILE A 170 7.04 10.43 19.66
CA ILE A 170 6.66 9.07 20.06
C ILE A 170 7.10 8.89 21.51
N GLY A 171 6.16 8.45 22.34
CA GLY A 171 6.30 8.43 23.80
C GLY A 171 5.19 9.17 24.54
N ASP A 172 4.42 10.03 23.86
CA ASP A 172 3.34 10.79 24.49
C ASP A 172 1.94 10.13 24.37
N GLY A 173 1.90 8.80 24.25
CA GLY A 173 0.67 8.01 24.24
C GLY A 173 0.05 7.75 22.86
N LEU A 174 0.78 8.01 21.76
CA LEU A 174 0.36 7.72 20.38
C LEU A 174 1.11 6.53 19.75
N PRO A 175 0.45 5.70 18.93
CA PRO A 175 -1.00 5.69 18.71
C PRO A 175 -1.73 5.26 19.99
N SER A 176 -2.88 5.87 20.24
CA SER A 176 -3.69 5.57 21.42
C SER A 176 -4.33 4.18 21.29
N GLU A 177 -4.67 3.58 22.43
CA GLU A 177 -5.42 2.31 22.45
C GLU A 177 -6.77 2.44 21.72
N LEU A 178 -7.40 3.62 21.77
CA LEU A 178 -8.64 3.89 21.03
C LEU A 178 -8.42 3.84 19.52
N CYS A 179 -7.35 4.49 19.01
CA CYS A 179 -7.02 4.46 17.59
C CYS A 179 -6.64 3.05 17.12
N ILE A 180 -5.83 2.32 17.90
CA ILE A 180 -5.47 0.92 17.62
C ILE A 180 -6.74 0.06 17.52
N HIS A 181 -7.62 0.15 18.51
CA HIS A 181 -8.85 -0.63 18.56
C HIS A 181 -9.79 -0.29 17.39
N GLU A 182 -10.13 0.99 17.20
CA GLU A 182 -11.08 1.41 16.17
C GLU A 182 -10.60 1.06 14.76
N THR A 183 -9.33 1.30 14.48
CA THR A 183 -8.72 1.00 13.18
C THR A 183 -8.69 -0.50 12.89
N SER A 184 -8.29 -1.31 13.89
CA SER A 184 -8.29 -2.78 13.78
C SER A 184 -9.71 -3.32 13.54
N ASN A 185 -10.69 -2.77 14.25
CA ASN A 185 -12.10 -3.12 14.13
C ASN A 185 -12.67 -2.82 12.74
N VAL A 186 -12.40 -1.63 12.19
CA VAL A 186 -12.85 -1.28 10.83
C VAL A 186 -12.18 -2.14 9.77
N LEU A 187 -10.87 -2.42 9.89
CA LEU A 187 -10.17 -3.32 8.95
C LEU A 187 -10.77 -4.73 8.95
N ALA A 188 -11.14 -5.24 10.13
CA ALA A 188 -11.75 -6.55 10.25
C ALA A 188 -13.16 -6.62 9.65
N ARG A 189 -13.99 -5.58 9.87
CA ARG A 189 -15.30 -5.44 9.20
C ARG A 189 -15.16 -5.36 7.68
N TYR A 190 -14.23 -4.54 7.20
CA TYR A 190 -13.90 -4.41 5.77
C TYR A 190 -13.51 -5.77 5.17
N ALA A 191 -12.58 -6.48 5.81
CA ALA A 191 -12.07 -7.75 5.31
C ALA A 191 -13.18 -8.82 5.24
N SER A 192 -14.00 -8.92 6.30
CA SER A 192 -15.15 -9.82 6.34
C SER A 192 -16.13 -9.54 5.20
N ILE A 193 -16.50 -8.27 4.97
CA ILE A 193 -17.42 -7.88 3.87
C ILE A 193 -16.83 -8.20 2.50
N CYS A 194 -15.54 -7.94 2.27
CA CYS A 194 -14.89 -8.28 1.01
C CYS A 194 -14.92 -9.79 0.73
N GLN A 195 -14.57 -10.60 1.72
CA GLN A 195 -14.55 -12.06 1.55
C GLN A 195 -15.94 -12.62 1.26
N GLN A 196 -16.98 -12.11 1.92
CA GLN A 196 -18.37 -12.51 1.63
C GLN A 196 -18.78 -12.22 0.17
N ASN A 197 -18.10 -11.30 -0.50
CA ASN A 197 -18.34 -10.93 -1.90
C ASN A 197 -17.28 -11.47 -2.87
N GLY A 198 -16.46 -12.45 -2.46
CA GLY A 198 -15.45 -13.09 -3.33
C GLY A 198 -14.25 -12.21 -3.66
N ILE A 199 -14.00 -11.18 -2.85
CA ILE A 199 -12.89 -10.25 -3.02
C ILE A 199 -11.85 -10.49 -1.93
N VAL A 200 -10.58 -10.72 -2.32
CA VAL A 200 -9.44 -10.79 -1.39
C VAL A 200 -9.18 -9.40 -0.79
N PRO A 201 -9.28 -9.20 0.54
CA PRO A 201 -8.96 -7.92 1.15
C PRO A 201 -7.45 -7.77 1.38
N ILE A 202 -6.90 -6.64 0.95
CA ILE A 202 -5.59 -6.15 1.39
C ILE A 202 -5.82 -5.31 2.64
N VAL A 203 -5.37 -5.83 3.78
CA VAL A 203 -5.43 -5.17 5.09
C VAL A 203 -4.20 -4.28 5.22
N GLU A 204 -4.39 -2.94 5.20
CA GLU A 204 -3.30 -1.94 5.22
C GLU A 204 -3.32 -1.09 6.51
N PRO A 205 -2.77 -1.62 7.62
CA PRO A 205 -2.53 -0.85 8.85
C PRO A 205 -1.19 -0.09 8.72
N GLU A 206 -1.20 1.07 8.05
CA GLU A 206 0.02 1.86 7.87
C GLU A 206 0.37 2.63 9.14
N VAL A 207 1.50 2.28 9.74
CA VAL A 207 2.16 3.12 10.72
C VAL A 207 3.06 4.12 9.98
N LEU A 208 2.79 5.42 10.15
CA LEU A 208 3.49 6.47 9.39
C LEU A 208 4.97 6.55 9.77
N SER A 209 5.81 7.14 8.93
CA SER A 209 7.25 7.33 9.22
C SER A 209 7.60 8.74 9.70
N GLU A 210 6.59 9.53 10.07
CA GLU A 210 6.73 10.92 10.50
C GLU A 210 7.32 11.01 11.94
N GLY A 211 8.20 11.99 12.18
CA GLY A 211 8.84 12.23 13.48
C GLY A 211 10.30 11.75 13.57
N ASP A 212 10.88 11.88 14.77
CA ASP A 212 12.31 11.66 15.06
C ASP A 212 12.64 10.33 15.76
N HIS A 213 11.67 9.41 15.77
CA HIS A 213 11.74 8.15 16.49
C HIS A 213 12.77 7.16 15.96
N ASP A 214 13.27 6.30 16.84
CA ASP A 214 14.21 5.25 16.49
C ASP A 214 13.53 4.00 15.90
N LEU A 215 14.35 3.07 15.44
CA LEU A 215 13.89 1.85 14.76
C LEU A 215 13.14 0.93 15.73
N GLU A 216 13.66 0.82 16.95
CA GLU A 216 13.14 0.00 18.03
C GLU A 216 11.72 0.44 18.43
N THR A 217 11.49 1.76 18.48
CA THR A 217 10.18 2.36 18.72
C THR A 217 9.19 2.02 17.62
N CYS A 218 9.58 2.16 16.35
CA CYS A 218 8.73 1.76 15.22
C CYS A 218 8.41 0.26 15.26
N GLN A 219 9.38 -0.58 15.63
CA GLN A 219 9.19 -2.02 15.80
C GLN A 219 8.13 -2.32 16.86
N HIS A 220 8.24 -1.69 18.03
CA HIS A 220 7.30 -1.88 19.14
C HIS A 220 5.87 -1.50 18.76
N VAL A 221 5.68 -0.35 18.11
CA VAL A 221 4.34 0.09 17.69
C VAL A 221 3.79 -0.79 16.58
N THR A 222 4.62 -1.18 15.61
CA THR A 222 4.22 -2.11 14.55
C THR A 222 3.77 -3.45 15.16
N GLU A 223 4.49 -3.99 16.14
CA GLU A 223 4.10 -5.23 16.84
C GLU A 223 2.74 -5.08 17.54
N LYS A 224 2.50 -3.96 18.26
CA LYS A 224 1.22 -3.69 18.91
C LYS A 224 0.05 -3.60 17.92
N VAL A 225 0.22 -2.80 16.86
CA VAL A 225 -0.80 -2.56 15.84
C VAL A 225 -1.16 -3.86 15.12
N LEU A 226 -0.15 -4.65 14.72
CA LEU A 226 -0.39 -5.92 14.03
C LEU A 226 -1.06 -6.94 14.95
N ALA A 227 -0.65 -7.05 16.21
CA ALA A 227 -1.29 -7.95 17.17
C ALA A 227 -2.79 -7.61 17.35
N ALA A 228 -3.13 -6.33 17.52
CA ALA A 228 -4.52 -5.88 17.62
C ALA A 228 -5.31 -6.12 16.32
N THR A 229 -4.68 -5.86 15.16
CA THR A 229 -5.30 -6.09 13.85
C THR A 229 -5.66 -7.57 13.68
N TYR A 230 -4.74 -8.51 13.93
CA TYR A 230 -5.02 -9.95 13.78
C TYR A 230 -5.97 -10.48 14.84
N LYS A 231 -5.99 -9.90 16.05
CA LYS A 231 -7.03 -10.21 17.04
C LYS A 231 -8.42 -9.84 16.51
N ALA A 232 -8.58 -8.64 15.95
CA ALA A 232 -9.83 -8.20 15.34
C ALA A 232 -10.21 -9.06 14.12
N LEU A 233 -9.27 -9.37 13.23
CA LEU A 233 -9.53 -10.27 12.09
C LEU A 233 -10.08 -11.63 12.55
N SER A 234 -9.53 -12.19 13.64
CA SER A 234 -10.02 -13.43 14.24
C SER A 234 -11.43 -13.31 14.81
N GLU A 235 -11.75 -12.21 15.52
CA GLU A 235 -13.09 -11.96 16.09
C GLU A 235 -14.16 -11.81 15.01
N TYR A 236 -13.80 -11.23 13.87
CA TYR A 236 -14.69 -11.07 12.71
C TYR A 236 -14.70 -12.26 11.75
N HIS A 237 -14.11 -13.39 12.17
CA HIS A 237 -14.08 -14.65 11.42
C HIS A 237 -13.47 -14.52 10.02
N VAL A 238 -12.47 -13.65 9.86
CA VAL A 238 -11.77 -13.46 8.59
C VAL A 238 -10.93 -14.68 8.28
N PHE A 239 -11.06 -15.19 7.06
CA PHE A 239 -10.32 -16.35 6.56
C PHE A 239 -8.91 -15.93 6.10
N LEU A 240 -7.88 -16.23 6.89
CA LEU A 240 -6.54 -15.65 6.72
C LEU A 240 -5.82 -16.11 5.44
N GLU A 241 -6.12 -17.30 4.95
CA GLU A 241 -5.60 -17.85 3.70
C GLU A 241 -6.09 -17.05 2.48
N GLY A 242 -7.19 -16.30 2.64
CA GLY A 242 -7.81 -15.46 1.63
C GLY A 242 -7.63 -13.96 1.85
N ILE A 243 -6.58 -13.52 2.57
CA ILE A 243 -6.23 -12.09 2.73
C ILE A 243 -4.80 -11.79 2.26
N LEU A 244 -4.47 -10.51 2.15
CA LEU A 244 -3.08 -10.03 2.09
C LEU A 244 -2.85 -8.97 3.14
N LEU A 245 -1.64 -8.90 3.69
CA LEU A 245 -1.24 -7.81 4.58
C LEU A 245 -0.41 -6.79 3.80
N LYS A 246 -0.68 -5.50 3.99
CA LYS A 246 0.12 -4.39 3.46
C LYS A 246 0.58 -3.49 4.61
N PRO A 247 1.64 -3.88 5.33
CA PRO A 247 2.16 -3.09 6.43
C PRO A 247 3.22 -2.11 5.93
N ASN A 248 3.57 -1.14 6.76
CA ASN A 248 4.85 -0.43 6.66
C ASN A 248 6.02 -1.41 6.88
N MET A 249 7.17 -1.10 6.28
CA MET A 249 8.44 -1.63 6.79
C MET A 249 8.73 -0.98 8.15
N VAL A 250 9.47 -1.68 9.01
CA VAL A 250 9.93 -1.10 10.28
C VAL A 250 11.17 -0.27 9.99
N THR A 251 11.00 1.05 9.98
CA THR A 251 12.07 2.03 9.74
C THR A 251 12.05 3.08 10.84
N ALA A 252 13.19 3.71 11.11
CA ALA A 252 13.22 4.92 11.94
C ALA A 252 12.42 6.06 11.28
N GLY A 253 12.03 7.04 12.09
CA GLY A 253 11.33 8.23 11.62
C GLY A 253 12.19 9.08 10.68
N PHE A 254 11.54 9.85 9.82
CA PHE A 254 12.22 10.66 8.81
C PHE A 254 13.23 11.66 9.42
N ASP A 255 12.88 12.23 10.58
CA ASP A 255 13.72 13.19 11.30
C ASP A 255 14.69 12.51 12.29
N CYS A 256 14.76 11.17 12.29
CA CYS A 256 15.64 10.44 13.17
C CYS A 256 17.11 10.72 12.82
N LYS A 257 17.87 11.16 13.84
CA LYS A 257 19.30 11.47 13.69
C LYS A 257 20.15 10.20 13.56
N ARG A 258 19.71 9.09 14.14
CA ARG A 258 20.39 7.79 14.03
C ARG A 258 20.10 7.19 12.67
N LYS A 259 21.15 6.85 11.92
CA LYS A 259 21.04 6.15 10.64
C LYS A 259 21.12 4.65 10.86
N TYR A 260 20.30 3.92 10.11
CA TYR A 260 20.19 2.47 10.16
C TYR A 260 20.54 1.92 8.78
N LYS A 261 21.12 0.72 8.76
CA LYS A 261 21.40 0.02 7.51
C LYS A 261 20.16 -0.76 7.05
N PRO A 262 20.06 -1.14 5.76
CA PRO A 262 18.99 -1.99 5.28
C PRO A 262 18.85 -3.30 6.06
N GLU A 263 19.96 -3.86 6.57
CA GLU A 263 19.95 -5.07 7.38
C GLU A 263 19.28 -4.87 8.75
N ASP A 264 19.38 -3.66 9.32
CA ASP A 264 18.70 -3.31 10.57
C ASP A 264 17.18 -3.24 10.34
N THR A 265 16.75 -2.55 9.27
CA THR A 265 15.35 -2.49 8.80
C THR A 265 14.81 -3.90 8.56
N ALA A 266 15.59 -4.75 7.89
CA ALA A 266 15.22 -6.13 7.59
C ALA A 266 15.03 -6.96 8.87
N ARG A 267 15.98 -6.89 9.80
CA ARG A 267 15.89 -7.57 11.10
C ARG A 267 14.64 -7.13 11.86
N ALA A 268 14.44 -5.82 12.02
CA ALA A 268 13.32 -5.27 12.78
C ALA A 268 11.97 -5.63 12.14
N THR A 269 11.87 -5.52 10.81
CA THR A 269 10.66 -5.85 10.06
C THR A 269 10.33 -7.35 10.18
N VAL A 270 11.27 -8.25 9.87
CA VAL A 270 11.00 -9.69 9.93
C VAL A 270 10.69 -10.14 11.35
N THR A 271 11.37 -9.58 12.36
CA THR A 271 11.10 -9.88 13.78
C THR A 271 9.68 -9.47 14.18
N ALA A 272 9.24 -8.26 13.81
CA ALA A 272 7.89 -7.78 14.11
C ALA A 272 6.81 -8.67 13.47
N LEU A 273 7.04 -9.10 12.22
CA LEU A 273 6.12 -10.00 11.52
C LEU A 273 6.09 -11.39 12.16
N GLN A 274 7.25 -11.97 12.49
CA GLN A 274 7.36 -13.26 13.17
C GLN A 274 6.63 -13.32 14.52
N ARG A 275 6.53 -12.18 15.21
CA ARG A 275 5.87 -12.09 16.52
C ARG A 275 4.35 -11.92 16.45
N THR A 276 3.80 -11.56 15.29
CA THR A 276 2.41 -11.08 15.20
C THR A 276 1.58 -11.73 14.12
N ILE A 277 2.20 -12.19 13.03
CA ILE A 277 1.46 -12.68 11.86
C ILE A 277 1.29 -14.20 11.95
N PRO A 278 0.07 -14.74 11.79
CA PRO A 278 -0.13 -16.18 11.66
C PRO A 278 0.41 -16.72 10.31
N PRO A 279 1.02 -17.92 10.27
CA PRO A 279 1.53 -18.54 9.03
C PRO A 279 0.47 -18.80 7.93
N ALA A 280 -0.82 -18.77 8.27
CA ALA A 280 -1.92 -18.98 7.32
C ALA A 280 -2.05 -17.84 6.29
N VAL A 281 -1.54 -16.65 6.58
CA VAL A 281 -1.52 -15.54 5.62
C VAL A 281 -0.68 -15.96 4.40
N PRO A 282 -1.09 -15.71 3.16
CA PRO A 282 -0.30 -16.14 2.00
C PRO A 282 0.88 -15.19 1.71
N GLY A 283 0.71 -13.88 1.93
CA GLY A 283 1.79 -12.94 1.71
C GLY A 283 1.59 -11.55 2.27
N ILE A 284 2.72 -10.84 2.33
CA ILE A 284 2.90 -9.51 2.88
C ILE A 284 3.42 -8.62 1.75
N CYS A 285 2.60 -7.67 1.31
CA CYS A 285 2.88 -6.77 0.20
C CYS A 285 3.18 -5.37 0.75
N PHE A 286 4.42 -5.10 1.13
CA PHE A 286 4.81 -3.85 1.81
C PHE A 286 4.39 -2.60 1.04
N LEU A 287 3.94 -1.58 1.76
CA LEU A 287 3.87 -0.21 1.24
C LEU A 287 5.25 0.43 1.25
N SER A 288 5.54 1.30 0.27
CA SER A 288 6.83 2.00 0.22
C SER A 288 6.91 3.18 1.20
N GLY A 289 5.76 3.70 1.65
CA GLY A 289 5.71 4.89 2.50
C GLY A 289 6.39 6.07 1.80
N GLY A 290 7.27 6.79 2.52
CA GLY A 290 8.06 7.91 2.00
C GLY A 290 9.43 7.53 1.40
N GLN A 291 9.76 6.24 1.34
CA GLN A 291 11.04 5.77 0.80
C GLN A 291 11.20 6.15 -0.68
N SER A 292 12.44 6.41 -1.10
CA SER A 292 12.78 6.52 -2.52
C SER A 292 12.54 5.21 -3.28
N GLU A 293 12.53 5.27 -4.62
CA GLU A 293 12.37 4.06 -5.45
C GLU A 293 13.47 3.02 -5.19
N GLU A 294 14.71 3.49 -4.98
CA GLU A 294 15.87 2.61 -4.72
C GLU A 294 15.86 2.08 -3.29
N GLU A 295 15.61 2.92 -2.28
CA GLU A 295 15.52 2.47 -0.88
C GLU A 295 14.45 1.39 -0.70
N ALA A 296 13.30 1.56 -1.35
CA ALA A 296 12.22 0.57 -1.30
C ALA A 296 12.63 -0.78 -1.91
N SER A 297 13.51 -0.78 -2.92
CA SER A 297 14.09 -1.99 -3.53
C SER A 297 15.13 -2.61 -2.60
N ILE A 298 16.06 -1.81 -2.08
CA ILE A 298 17.16 -2.24 -1.21
C ILE A 298 16.60 -2.83 0.09
N ASN A 299 15.65 -2.17 0.74
CA ASN A 299 15.06 -2.65 1.99
C ASN A 299 14.25 -3.93 1.78
N LEU A 300 13.45 -4.03 0.71
CA LEU A 300 12.73 -5.26 0.38
C LEU A 300 13.70 -6.43 0.09
N ASN A 301 14.80 -6.14 -0.59
CA ASN A 301 15.84 -7.12 -0.85
C ASN A 301 16.48 -7.62 0.44
N ALA A 302 16.87 -6.70 1.33
CA ALA A 302 17.44 -7.04 2.63
C ALA A 302 16.46 -7.87 3.48
N ILE A 303 15.17 -7.53 3.48
CA ILE A 303 14.10 -8.29 4.14
C ILE A 303 14.04 -9.75 3.62
N ASN A 304 14.13 -9.95 2.31
CA ASN A 304 14.12 -11.29 1.72
C ASN A 304 15.42 -12.07 1.97
N GLN A 305 16.57 -11.39 2.05
CA GLN A 305 17.87 -11.98 2.38
C GLN A 305 18.04 -12.28 3.88
N TYR A 306 17.27 -11.62 4.76
CA TYR A 306 17.42 -11.76 6.20
C TYR A 306 17.24 -13.23 6.65
N PRO A 307 18.19 -13.81 7.41
CA PRO A 307 18.10 -15.20 7.83
C PRO A 307 16.97 -15.43 8.83
N GLY A 308 16.21 -16.52 8.67
CA GLY A 308 15.13 -16.88 9.58
C GLY A 308 13.85 -17.33 8.88
N LYS A 309 12.91 -17.85 9.66
CA LYS A 309 11.63 -18.38 9.17
C LYS A 309 10.75 -17.25 8.65
N LYS A 310 10.34 -17.34 7.39
CA LYS A 310 9.43 -16.41 6.73
C LYS A 310 8.36 -17.27 6.04
N PRO A 311 7.31 -17.71 6.74
CA PRO A 311 6.32 -18.63 6.18
C PRO A 311 5.39 -17.96 5.15
N TRP A 312 5.51 -16.65 4.95
CA TRP A 312 4.77 -15.83 3.99
C TRP A 312 5.65 -15.42 2.82
N THR A 313 5.06 -15.18 1.65
CA THR A 313 5.75 -14.41 0.61
C THR A 313 5.94 -12.96 1.08
N LEU A 314 7.16 -12.42 0.97
CA LEU A 314 7.46 -11.01 1.26
C LEU A 314 7.68 -10.25 -0.05
N THR A 315 6.74 -9.41 -0.44
CA THR A 315 6.74 -8.67 -1.71
C THR A 315 6.29 -7.23 -1.52
N PHE A 316 5.99 -6.52 -2.61
CA PHE A 316 5.67 -5.09 -2.63
C PHE A 316 4.23 -4.82 -3.06
N SER A 317 3.67 -3.72 -2.56
CA SER A 317 2.49 -3.03 -3.09
C SER A 317 2.80 -1.54 -3.18
N TYR A 318 3.47 -1.15 -4.26
CA TYR A 318 4.10 0.16 -4.37
C TYR A 318 3.34 1.11 -5.29
N GLY A 319 3.16 2.35 -4.80
CA GLY A 319 2.66 3.48 -5.59
C GLY A 319 3.84 4.31 -6.07
N ARG A 320 4.24 5.30 -5.25
CA ARG A 320 5.35 6.21 -5.56
C ARG A 320 6.65 5.48 -5.92
N ALA A 321 7.02 4.41 -5.21
CA ALA A 321 8.24 3.66 -5.49
C ALA A 321 8.26 2.91 -6.85
N LEU A 322 7.12 2.82 -7.54
CA LEU A 322 7.00 2.28 -8.91
C LEU A 322 6.77 3.37 -9.96
N GLN A 323 6.44 4.59 -9.53
CA GLN A 323 5.82 5.60 -10.39
C GLN A 323 6.56 6.94 -10.43
N ALA A 324 7.46 7.24 -9.48
CA ALA A 324 8.11 8.54 -9.41
C ALA A 324 8.95 8.82 -10.67
N SER A 325 9.79 7.87 -11.09
CA SER A 325 10.55 7.98 -12.34
C SER A 325 9.66 7.95 -13.58
N VAL A 326 8.51 7.26 -13.52
CA VAL A 326 7.55 7.22 -14.64
C VAL A 326 6.96 8.60 -14.88
N LEU A 327 6.47 9.24 -13.81
CA LEU A 327 5.86 10.56 -13.88
C LEU A 327 6.87 11.63 -14.31
N ALA A 328 8.08 11.58 -13.76
CA ALA A 328 9.17 12.48 -14.13
C ALA A 328 9.59 12.31 -15.60
N ALA A 329 9.71 11.07 -16.08
CA ALA A 329 10.05 10.80 -17.48
C ALA A 329 8.93 11.22 -18.44
N TRP A 330 7.67 11.02 -18.07
CA TRP A 330 6.53 11.44 -18.90
C TRP A 330 6.43 12.96 -19.02
N ALA A 331 6.48 13.67 -17.90
CA ALA A 331 6.36 15.13 -17.82
C ALA A 331 5.13 15.72 -18.54
N GLY A 332 4.04 14.94 -18.67
CA GLY A 332 2.82 15.36 -19.36
C GLY A 332 2.91 15.40 -20.89
N LYS A 333 3.99 14.89 -21.48
CA LYS A 333 4.29 15.02 -22.92
C LYS A 333 4.06 13.71 -23.66
N SER A 334 3.36 13.75 -24.80
CA SER A 334 2.99 12.55 -25.55
C SER A 334 4.21 11.85 -26.17
N GLU A 335 5.23 12.61 -26.58
CA GLU A 335 6.49 12.10 -27.09
C GLU A 335 7.28 11.26 -26.07
N ASN A 336 6.99 11.43 -24.77
CA ASN A 336 7.70 10.77 -23.67
C ASN A 336 7.02 9.48 -23.17
N ILE A 337 5.90 9.07 -23.75
CA ILE A 337 5.12 7.90 -23.30
C ILE A 337 6.00 6.64 -23.22
N LEU A 338 6.80 6.37 -24.26
CA LEU A 338 7.66 5.19 -24.30
C LEU A 338 8.77 5.25 -23.24
N ALA A 339 9.35 6.44 -23.02
CA ALA A 339 10.37 6.64 -22.00
C ALA A 339 9.81 6.37 -20.59
N ALA A 340 8.60 6.85 -20.31
CA ALA A 340 7.90 6.62 -19.05
C ALA A 340 7.56 5.12 -18.84
N GLN A 341 7.06 4.44 -19.87
CA GLN A 341 6.78 2.99 -19.83
C GLN A 341 8.03 2.17 -19.53
N ASN A 342 9.17 2.55 -20.11
CA ASN A 342 10.45 1.90 -19.86
C ASN A 342 10.92 2.09 -18.41
N GLN A 343 10.65 3.25 -17.79
CA GLN A 343 10.96 3.46 -16.37
C GLN A 343 10.13 2.54 -15.46
N LEU A 344 8.85 2.36 -15.77
CA LEU A 344 7.98 1.45 -15.01
C LEU A 344 8.52 0.02 -15.06
N LEU A 345 8.88 -0.47 -16.25
CA LEU A 345 9.43 -1.82 -16.43
C LEU A 345 10.73 -2.00 -15.65
N LYS A 346 11.64 -1.02 -15.70
CA LYS A 346 12.89 -1.04 -14.93
C LYS A 346 12.63 -1.12 -13.42
N ARG A 347 11.70 -0.32 -12.88
CA ARG A 347 11.34 -0.40 -11.45
C ARG A 347 10.66 -1.72 -11.11
N ALA A 348 9.76 -2.22 -11.95
CA ALA A 348 9.10 -3.50 -11.72
C ALA A 348 10.12 -4.66 -11.70
N GLN A 349 11.13 -4.65 -12.59
CA GLN A 349 12.24 -5.59 -12.59
C GLN A 349 13.07 -5.53 -11.29
N ALA A 350 13.42 -4.32 -10.84
CA ALA A 350 14.19 -4.11 -9.61
C ALA A 350 13.42 -4.65 -8.38
N HIS A 351 12.15 -4.26 -8.23
CA HIS A 351 11.30 -4.73 -7.13
C HIS A 351 11.01 -6.23 -7.20
N GLY A 352 10.85 -6.78 -8.40
CA GLY A 352 10.70 -8.23 -8.61
C GLY A 352 11.96 -9.02 -8.23
N ALA A 353 13.15 -8.50 -8.49
CA ALA A 353 14.41 -9.08 -8.02
C ALA A 353 14.56 -8.92 -6.49
N ALA A 354 14.15 -7.78 -5.92
CA ALA A 354 14.17 -7.55 -4.48
C ALA A 354 13.23 -8.49 -3.72
N ALA A 355 12.05 -8.77 -4.27
CA ALA A 355 11.11 -9.77 -3.75
C ALA A 355 11.66 -11.21 -3.79
N LYS A 356 12.76 -11.46 -4.52
CA LYS A 356 13.50 -12.74 -4.52
C LYS A 356 14.75 -12.71 -3.64
N GLY A 357 15.15 -11.55 -3.11
CA GLY A 357 16.44 -11.37 -2.45
C GLY A 357 17.63 -11.38 -3.42
N GLU A 358 17.40 -11.05 -4.70
CA GLU A 358 18.39 -11.14 -5.78
C GLU A 358 18.75 -9.75 -6.36
N TYR A 359 18.25 -8.66 -5.77
CA TYR A 359 18.54 -7.31 -6.24
C TYR A 359 19.96 -6.90 -5.86
N LYS A 360 20.71 -6.39 -6.85
CA LYS A 360 22.13 -6.00 -6.71
C LYS A 360 22.36 -4.49 -6.70
N GLY A 361 21.29 -3.69 -6.62
CA GLY A 361 21.36 -2.23 -6.72
C GLY A 361 21.51 -1.73 -8.16
N GLY A 362 21.39 -0.42 -8.33
CA GLY A 362 21.77 0.28 -9.57
C GLY A 362 20.73 0.25 -10.68
N ALA A 363 19.47 0.03 -10.33
CA ALA A 363 18.40 0.39 -11.25
C ALA A 363 18.44 1.93 -11.36
N ASN A 364 19.04 2.47 -12.42
CA ASN A 364 19.19 3.92 -12.64
C ASN A 364 17.84 4.56 -13.02
N GLY A 365 17.03 4.92 -12.01
CA GLY A 365 15.80 5.72 -12.18
C GLY A 365 16.15 7.18 -12.50
N THR A 366 15.23 7.93 -13.13
CA THR A 366 15.47 9.36 -13.41
C THR A 366 15.46 10.23 -12.14
N VAL A 367 14.88 9.73 -11.04
CA VAL A 367 14.84 10.40 -9.72
C VAL A 367 15.39 9.50 -8.60
N ASP A 368 16.34 8.63 -8.95
CA ASP A 368 16.89 7.62 -8.04
C ASP A 368 17.51 8.26 -6.79
N GLY A 369 17.20 7.71 -5.62
CA GLY A 369 17.73 8.20 -4.33
C GLY A 369 17.07 9.47 -3.76
N GLN A 370 16.09 10.08 -4.42
CA GLN A 370 15.33 11.19 -3.85
C GLN A 370 14.23 10.69 -2.91
N SER A 371 14.17 11.23 -1.70
CA SER A 371 13.08 10.96 -0.75
C SER A 371 11.73 11.27 -1.40
N LEU A 372 10.80 10.33 -1.32
CA LEU A 372 9.41 10.51 -1.78
C LEU A 372 8.51 10.90 -0.61
N PHE A 373 9.09 11.38 0.49
CA PHE A 373 8.36 11.83 1.65
C PHE A 373 7.61 13.14 1.38
N GLU A 374 6.36 13.20 1.85
CA GLU A 374 5.52 14.39 1.83
C GLU A 374 4.96 14.55 3.24
N ALA A 375 5.21 15.69 3.88
CA ALA A 375 4.64 16.03 5.19
C ALA A 375 3.14 16.34 5.07
N ASN A 376 2.36 16.04 6.10
CA ASN A 376 0.91 16.33 6.19
C ASN A 376 0.11 15.73 5.03
N ARG A 377 0.15 14.39 4.92
CA ARG A 377 -0.54 13.61 3.88
C ARG A 377 -2.07 13.63 4.03
N ASN A 378 -2.72 14.73 3.67
CA ASN A 378 -4.16 14.75 3.41
C ASN A 378 -4.42 14.13 2.02
N TYR A 379 -5.17 13.02 1.95
CA TYR A 379 -5.45 12.23 0.74
C TYR A 379 -6.93 12.16 0.39
#